data_AF-A0A1Q7GR68-F1
#
_entry.id   AF-A0A1Q7GR68-F1
#
_cell.length_a   1.000
_cell.length_b   1.000
_cell.length_c   1.000
_cell.angle_alpha   90.00
_cell.angle_beta   90.00
_cell.angle_gamma   90.00
#
_symmetry.space_group_name_H-M   'P 1'
#
loop_
_entity.id
_entity.type
_entity.pdbx_description
1 polymer ?
#
loop_
_entity_poly.entity_id
_entity_poly.type
_entity_poly.pdbx_seq_one_letter_code
_entity_poly.pdbx_strand_id
1 'polypeptide(L)'
;MSVKVKTEQTERLVTDLVERHRRLYDGPDIESELKSIIRDSPQSKLSDWDVHRILRTSRSVFFETHVEVVSGHHTATYLRFESIAQIPQLIRLIARDMADWVRQTFQEAPLVGIVATTSEARHLAEGVADLLRDKMRLRVVLTPFNRETGKIGTEVATGVIRSGERFVVLNDVTTRGNCVSKLGQVVTDHGGSLAGMMVFARRDSGQFPLMGELTAKFPFYCTADLNMPQWEPQSCPLCRMKKPLLSWRELPDF
;
A
#
# COMPACT_ATOMS: atom_id res chain seq x y z
N MET A 1 5.94 36.52 -10.66
CA MET A 1 4.47 36.31 -10.61
C MET A 1 4.04 34.85 -10.85
N SER A 2 4.93 33.90 -11.15
CA SER A 2 4.54 32.53 -11.58
C SER A 2 4.41 31.48 -10.45
N VAL A 3 5.27 31.52 -9.42
CA VAL A 3 5.25 30.53 -8.33
C VAL A 3 4.09 30.75 -7.36
N LYS A 4 3.88 32.01 -6.92
CA LYS A 4 2.85 32.36 -5.93
C LYS A 4 1.43 32.05 -6.42
N VAL A 5 1.15 32.30 -7.70
CA VAL A 5 -0.15 31.98 -8.33
C VAL A 5 -0.37 30.47 -8.43
N LYS A 6 0.68 29.69 -8.74
CA LYS A 6 0.61 28.23 -8.76
C LYS A 6 0.34 27.67 -7.36
N THR A 7 0.97 28.23 -6.33
CA THR A 7 0.75 27.84 -4.93
C THR A 7 -0.67 28.14 -4.47
N GLU A 8 -1.19 29.35 -4.71
CA GLU A 8 -2.59 29.72 -4.37
C GLU A 8 -3.62 28.84 -5.10
N GLN A 9 -3.34 28.45 -6.34
CA GLN A 9 -4.20 27.54 -7.09
C GLN A 9 -4.19 26.12 -6.50
N THR A 10 -3.01 25.58 -6.17
CA THR A 10 -2.89 24.28 -5.50
C THR A 10 -3.64 24.28 -4.16
N GLU A 11 -3.47 25.31 -3.34
CA GLU A 11 -4.16 25.42 -2.05
C GLU A 11 -5.68 25.38 -2.18
N ARG A 12 -6.25 26.07 -3.17
CA ARG A 12 -7.69 26.01 -3.46
C ARG A 12 -8.13 24.61 -3.88
N LEU A 13 -7.37 23.94 -4.76
CA LEU A 13 -7.68 22.58 -5.20
C LEU A 13 -7.66 21.58 -4.05
N VAL A 14 -6.69 21.70 -3.15
CA VAL A 14 -6.58 20.87 -1.95
C VAL A 14 -7.75 21.15 -1.01
N THR A 15 -8.11 22.42 -0.81
CA THR A 15 -9.27 22.80 0.02
C THR A 15 -10.56 22.21 -0.54
N ASP A 16 -10.82 22.38 -1.83
CA ASP A 16 -12.01 21.81 -2.48
C ASP A 16 -12.04 20.28 -2.39
N LEU A 17 -10.87 19.63 -2.51
CA LEU A 17 -10.74 18.18 -2.34
C LEU A 17 -11.09 17.76 -0.91
N VAL A 18 -10.60 18.48 0.10
CA VAL A 18 -10.91 18.20 1.51
C VAL A 18 -12.40 18.30 1.78
N GLU A 19 -13.05 19.35 1.29
CA GLU A 19 -14.49 19.55 1.47
C GLU A 19 -15.32 18.48 0.76
N ARG A 20 -14.95 18.09 -0.47
CA ARG A 20 -15.61 16.98 -1.17
C ARG A 20 -15.40 15.66 -0.43
N HIS A 21 -14.19 15.38 0.01
CA HIS A 21 -13.85 14.18 0.76
C HIS A 21 -14.67 14.08 2.06
N ARG A 22 -14.75 15.17 2.84
CA ARG A 22 -15.58 15.22 4.06
C ARG A 22 -17.05 14.93 3.75
N ARG A 23 -17.64 15.67 2.79
CA ARG A 23 -19.04 15.49 2.38
C ARG A 23 -19.35 14.07 1.92
N LEU A 24 -18.48 13.46 1.13
CA LEU A 24 -18.67 12.09 0.65
C LEU A 24 -18.73 11.11 1.83
N TYR A 25 -17.74 11.16 2.73
CA TYR A 25 -17.63 10.22 3.85
C TYR A 25 -18.71 10.41 4.93
N ASP A 26 -19.23 11.64 5.08
CA ASP A 26 -20.36 11.92 5.98
C ASP A 26 -21.71 11.62 5.32
N GLY A 27 -21.73 11.43 4.00
CA GLY A 27 -22.90 11.11 3.20
C GLY A 27 -23.19 9.60 3.08
N PRO A 28 -24.34 9.24 2.48
CA PRO A 28 -24.70 7.84 2.24
C PRO A 28 -23.91 7.19 1.08
N ASP A 29 -23.46 7.99 0.10
CA ASP A 29 -22.89 7.51 -1.16
C ASP A 29 -21.52 6.82 -0.99
N ILE A 30 -20.78 7.12 0.08
CA ILE A 30 -19.49 6.48 0.38
C ILE A 30 -19.61 4.96 0.48
N GLU A 31 -20.78 4.45 0.88
CA GLU A 31 -21.01 3.00 0.98
C GLU A 31 -20.87 2.33 -0.39
N SER A 32 -21.57 2.88 -1.40
CA SER A 32 -21.52 2.40 -2.77
C SER A 32 -20.19 2.68 -3.46
N GLU A 33 -19.57 3.83 -3.21
CA GLU A 33 -18.29 4.20 -3.80
C GLU A 33 -17.18 3.22 -3.37
N LEU A 34 -17.05 2.95 -2.06
CA LEU A 34 -16.09 1.98 -1.56
C LEU A 34 -16.38 0.56 -2.06
N LYS A 35 -17.66 0.15 -2.07
CA LYS A 35 -18.04 -1.17 -2.58
C LYS A 35 -17.68 -1.34 -4.06
N SER A 36 -17.77 -0.28 -4.86
CA SER A 36 -17.49 -0.33 -6.30
C SER A 36 -16.03 -0.64 -6.65
N ILE A 37 -15.09 -0.38 -5.72
CA ILE A 37 -13.66 -0.58 -5.94
C ILE A 37 -13.14 -1.86 -5.30
N ILE A 38 -13.83 -2.45 -4.33
CA ILE A 38 -13.37 -3.66 -3.64
C ILE A 38 -13.60 -4.88 -4.54
N ARG A 39 -12.57 -5.72 -4.66
CA ARG A 39 -12.63 -7.02 -5.33
C ARG A 39 -12.25 -8.12 -4.34
N ASP A 40 -12.70 -9.33 -4.65
CA ASP A 40 -12.34 -10.52 -3.91
C ASP A 40 -10.83 -10.67 -3.74
N SER A 41 -10.40 -10.88 -2.49
CA SER A 41 -9.01 -11.19 -2.16
C SER A 41 -8.93 -12.56 -1.50
N PRO A 42 -8.73 -13.65 -2.27
CA PRO A 42 -8.92 -15.02 -1.79
C PRO A 42 -7.90 -15.47 -0.74
N GLN A 43 -6.81 -14.71 -0.54
CA GLN A 43 -5.78 -14.99 0.46
C GLN A 43 -6.10 -14.39 1.84
N SER A 44 -6.98 -13.39 1.87
CA SER A 44 -7.45 -12.69 3.07
C SER A 44 -8.62 -13.45 3.69
N LYS A 45 -8.67 -13.53 5.02
CA LYS A 45 -9.89 -13.97 5.73
C LYS A 45 -10.80 -12.81 6.08
N LEU A 46 -10.32 -11.57 5.97
CA LEU A 46 -11.18 -10.40 6.06
C LEU A 46 -12.14 -10.38 4.88
N SER A 47 -13.42 -10.19 5.19
CA SER A 47 -14.48 -10.08 4.18
C SER A 47 -14.42 -8.73 3.45
N ASP A 48 -15.12 -8.61 2.33
CA ASP A 48 -15.32 -7.32 1.65
C ASP A 48 -15.90 -6.26 2.60
N TRP A 49 -16.73 -6.68 3.56
CA TRP A 49 -17.30 -5.79 4.56
C TRP A 49 -16.26 -5.30 5.57
N ASP A 50 -15.29 -6.14 5.95
CA ASP A 50 -14.19 -5.73 6.82
C ASP A 50 -13.27 -4.75 6.10
N VAL A 51 -12.93 -5.02 4.83
CA VAL A 51 -12.14 -4.10 3.99
C VAL A 51 -12.87 -2.77 3.83
N HIS A 52 -14.17 -2.81 3.51
CA HIS A 52 -15.01 -1.62 3.44
C HIS A 52 -14.95 -0.81 4.74
N ARG A 53 -15.16 -1.48 5.89
CA ARG A 53 -15.09 -0.83 7.21
C ARG A 53 -13.72 -0.23 7.50
N ILE A 54 -12.62 -0.90 7.12
CA ILE A 54 -11.26 -0.36 7.25
C ILE A 54 -11.18 0.96 6.47
N LEU A 55 -11.51 0.94 5.18
CA LEU A 55 -11.42 2.12 4.29
C LEU A 55 -12.36 3.26 4.72
N ARG A 56 -13.56 2.91 5.21
CA ARG A 56 -14.55 3.86 5.72
C ARG A 56 -14.07 4.53 7.00
N THR A 57 -13.63 3.74 7.98
CA THR A 57 -13.22 4.22 9.31
C THR A 57 -11.99 5.11 9.22
N SER A 58 -11.02 4.73 8.37
CA SER A 58 -9.79 5.49 8.20
C SER A 58 -9.91 6.67 7.24
N ARG A 59 -11.03 6.84 6.53
CA ARG A 59 -11.18 7.88 5.50
C ARG A 59 -10.04 7.89 4.47
N SER A 60 -9.55 6.71 4.08
CA SER A 60 -8.26 6.57 3.39
C SER A 60 -8.34 6.64 1.87
N VAL A 61 -9.54 6.69 1.29
CA VAL A 61 -9.74 6.67 -0.16
C VAL A 61 -10.26 8.02 -0.64
N PHE A 62 -9.53 8.62 -1.58
CA PHE A 62 -9.91 9.85 -2.25
C PHE A 62 -10.48 9.50 -3.61
N PHE A 63 -11.76 9.79 -3.81
CA PHE A 63 -12.45 9.64 -5.09
C PHE A 63 -12.43 10.95 -5.89
N GLU A 64 -12.74 10.85 -7.18
CA GLU A 64 -12.83 11.99 -8.11
C GLU A 64 -11.56 12.88 -8.12
N THR A 65 -10.39 12.25 -8.00
CA THR A 65 -9.11 12.96 -8.01
C THR A 65 -8.53 13.07 -9.42
N HIS A 66 -7.47 13.87 -9.56
CA HIS A 66 -6.54 13.76 -10.68
C HIS A 66 -5.14 13.91 -10.08
N VAL A 67 -4.56 12.77 -9.71
CA VAL A 67 -3.33 12.73 -8.91
C VAL A 67 -2.24 12.01 -9.68
N GLU A 68 -1.08 12.66 -9.80
CA GLU A 68 0.18 12.02 -10.22
C GLU A 68 0.76 11.23 -9.04
N VAL A 69 0.88 9.92 -9.20
CA VAL A 69 1.48 9.02 -8.20
C VAL A 69 2.99 8.91 -8.40
N VAL A 70 3.69 8.26 -7.46
CA VAL A 70 5.16 8.07 -7.48
C VAL A 70 5.70 7.55 -8.82
N SER A 71 4.94 6.74 -9.56
CA SER A 71 5.34 6.21 -10.86
C SER A 71 5.15 7.17 -12.04
N GLY A 72 4.72 8.42 -11.81
CA GLY A 72 4.33 9.38 -12.85
C GLY A 72 2.97 9.10 -13.51
N HIS A 73 2.27 8.04 -13.07
CA HIS A 73 0.94 7.73 -13.58
C HIS A 73 -0.11 8.59 -12.89
N HIS A 74 -1.24 8.79 -13.57
CA HIS A 74 -2.37 9.55 -13.05
C HIS A 74 -3.47 8.61 -12.58
N THR A 75 -4.19 8.97 -11.52
CA THR A 75 -5.35 8.21 -11.06
C THR A 75 -6.53 9.10 -10.64
N ALA A 76 -7.74 8.54 -10.80
CA ALA A 76 -8.99 9.11 -10.34
C ALA A 76 -9.35 8.72 -8.90
N THR A 77 -8.68 7.70 -8.36
CA THR A 77 -8.93 7.19 -7.02
C THR A 77 -7.60 6.90 -6.33
N TYR A 78 -7.34 7.56 -5.19
CA TYR A 78 -6.09 7.43 -4.45
C TYR A 78 -6.33 6.83 -3.07
N LEU A 79 -5.56 5.80 -2.70
CA LEU A 79 -5.52 5.24 -1.35
C LEU A 79 -4.31 5.80 -0.59
N ARG A 80 -4.57 6.43 0.56
CA ARG A 80 -3.56 6.90 1.53
C ARG A 80 -3.49 5.93 2.71
N PHE A 81 -2.44 5.11 2.76
CA PHE A 81 -2.29 4.13 3.84
C PHE A 81 -2.00 4.78 5.19
N GLU A 82 -1.39 5.96 5.21
CA GLU A 82 -1.08 6.73 6.41
C GLU A 82 -2.32 6.96 7.29
N SER A 83 -3.48 7.23 6.69
CA SER A 83 -4.75 7.39 7.40
C SER A 83 -5.21 6.10 8.10
N ILE A 84 -4.87 4.92 7.55
CA ILE A 84 -5.12 3.62 8.21
C ILE A 84 -4.10 3.40 9.33
N ALA A 85 -2.83 3.73 9.07
CA ALA A 85 -1.74 3.53 10.02
C ALA A 85 -1.91 4.33 11.32
N GLN A 86 -2.59 5.47 11.27
CA GLN A 86 -2.92 6.28 12.44
C GLN A 86 -3.95 5.62 13.38
N ILE A 87 -4.61 4.53 12.98
CA ILE A 87 -5.62 3.84 13.79
C ILE A 87 -5.08 2.46 14.22
N PRO A 88 -4.50 2.32 15.44
CA PRO A 88 -3.84 1.09 15.87
C PRO A 88 -4.74 -0.15 15.86
N GLN A 89 -6.05 0.03 16.04
CA GLN A 89 -7.04 -1.04 15.97
C GLN A 89 -7.14 -1.63 14.55
N LEU A 90 -7.04 -0.80 13.51
CA LEU A 90 -7.05 -1.25 12.12
C LEU A 90 -5.73 -1.94 11.78
N ILE A 91 -4.58 -1.39 12.19
CA ILE A 91 -3.27 -2.06 12.05
C ILE A 91 -3.30 -3.45 12.69
N ARG A 92 -3.81 -3.58 13.92
CA ARG A 92 -3.92 -4.89 14.60
C ARG A 92 -4.87 -5.86 13.89
N LEU A 93 -5.98 -5.37 13.32
CA LEU A 93 -6.91 -6.19 12.55
C LEU A 93 -6.21 -6.77 11.31
N ILE A 94 -5.58 -5.90 10.52
CA ILE A 94 -4.87 -6.28 9.29
C ILE A 94 -3.69 -7.20 9.60
N ALA A 95 -2.89 -6.87 10.61
CA ALA A 95 -1.73 -7.66 11.01
C ALA A 95 -2.13 -9.07 11.51
N ARG A 96 -3.32 -9.23 12.11
CA ARG A 96 -3.84 -10.55 12.51
C ARG A 96 -4.10 -11.44 11.31
N ASP A 97 -4.73 -10.91 10.27
CA ASP A 97 -5.00 -11.69 9.07
C ASP A 97 -3.71 -12.04 8.32
N MET A 98 -2.77 -11.08 8.20
CA MET A 98 -1.42 -11.32 7.67
C MET A 98 -0.66 -12.38 8.47
N ALA A 99 -0.69 -12.33 9.80
CA ALA A 99 -0.04 -13.30 10.67
C ALA A 99 -0.63 -14.71 10.49
N ASP A 100 -1.94 -14.80 10.37
CA ASP A 100 -2.64 -16.04 10.11
C ASP A 100 -2.21 -16.66 8.77
N TRP A 101 -2.11 -15.85 7.71
CA TRP A 101 -1.59 -16.29 6.42
C TRP A 101 -0.14 -16.77 6.54
N VAL A 102 0.75 -15.99 7.16
CA VAL A 102 2.16 -16.39 7.38
C VAL A 102 2.25 -17.75 8.08
N ARG A 103 1.48 -17.94 9.15
CA ARG A 103 1.45 -19.18 9.91
C ARG A 103 0.91 -20.36 9.10
N GLN A 104 -0.02 -20.14 8.18
CA GLN A 104 -0.58 -21.20 7.34
C GLN A 104 0.35 -21.55 6.18
N THR A 105 0.96 -20.56 5.56
CA THR A 105 1.79 -20.72 4.36
C THR A 105 3.19 -21.25 4.67
N PHE A 106 3.79 -20.90 5.81
CA PHE A 106 5.19 -21.19 6.11
C PHE A 106 5.40 -22.16 7.29
N GLN A 107 4.57 -23.21 7.39
CA GLN A 107 4.63 -24.19 8.48
C GLN A 107 5.89 -25.08 8.42
N GLU A 108 6.20 -25.59 7.24
CA GLU A 108 7.28 -26.57 7.04
C GLU A 108 8.66 -25.93 6.95
N ALA A 109 8.72 -24.71 6.43
CA ALA A 109 9.96 -23.95 6.25
C ALA A 109 9.82 -22.54 6.87
N PRO A 110 10.00 -22.43 8.21
CA PRO A 110 9.77 -21.20 8.95
C PRO A 110 10.60 -20.01 8.43
N LEU A 111 10.00 -18.84 8.51
CA LEU A 111 10.66 -17.58 8.21
C LEU A 111 11.49 -17.13 9.42
N VAL A 112 12.55 -16.37 9.17
CA VAL A 112 13.31 -15.70 10.25
C VAL A 112 12.88 -14.24 10.43
N GLY A 113 12.15 -13.67 9.49
CA GLY A 113 11.78 -12.26 9.54
C GLY A 113 10.96 -11.73 8.39
N ILE A 114 10.59 -10.46 8.54
CA ILE A 114 9.84 -9.65 7.58
C ILE A 114 10.75 -8.49 7.17
N VAL A 115 10.90 -8.26 5.87
CA VAL A 115 11.54 -7.04 5.34
C VAL A 115 10.46 -6.06 4.92
N ALA A 116 10.48 -4.86 5.48
CA ALA A 116 9.58 -3.77 5.15
C ALA A 116 10.37 -2.47 4.94
N THR A 117 9.67 -1.39 4.64
CA THR A 117 10.31 -0.06 4.57
C THR A 117 10.19 0.68 5.89
N THR A 118 10.96 1.76 6.06
CA THR A 118 10.79 2.71 7.18
C THR A 118 9.54 3.60 7.05
N SER A 119 8.64 3.34 6.09
CA SER A 119 7.31 3.98 6.01
C SER A 119 6.38 3.45 7.11
N GLU A 120 5.10 3.85 7.05
CA GLU A 120 4.06 3.32 7.94
C GLU A 120 3.82 1.81 7.77
N ALA A 121 4.27 1.20 6.67
CA ALA A 121 4.26 -0.25 6.49
C ALA A 121 4.99 -1.01 7.63
N ARG A 122 5.94 -0.36 8.31
CA ARG A 122 6.61 -0.91 9.50
C ARG A 122 5.64 -1.35 10.60
N HIS A 123 4.52 -0.65 10.76
CA HIS A 123 3.54 -0.93 11.81
C HIS A 123 2.81 -2.26 11.56
N LEU A 124 2.57 -2.60 10.29
CA LEU A 124 2.07 -3.93 9.91
C LEU A 124 3.12 -5.00 10.17
N ALA A 125 4.38 -4.78 9.76
CA ALA A 125 5.46 -5.75 9.96
C ALA A 125 5.71 -6.05 11.46
N GLU A 126 5.76 -5.01 12.29
CA GLU A 126 5.86 -5.11 13.75
C GLU A 126 4.66 -5.83 14.35
N GLY A 127 3.43 -5.49 13.93
CA GLY A 127 2.22 -6.14 14.38
C GLY A 127 2.18 -7.64 14.07
N VAL A 128 2.57 -8.02 12.85
CA VAL A 128 2.65 -9.44 12.43
C VAL A 128 3.71 -10.18 13.27
N ALA A 129 4.90 -9.59 13.43
CA ALA A 129 5.97 -10.19 14.21
C ALA A 129 5.59 -10.37 15.69
N ASP A 130 4.86 -9.41 16.28
CA ASP A 130 4.39 -9.49 17.66
C ASP A 130 3.33 -10.59 17.85
N LEU A 131 2.33 -10.66 16.94
CA LEU A 131 1.28 -11.67 16.97
C LEU A 131 1.79 -13.10 16.79
N LEU A 132 2.92 -13.27 16.10
CA LEU A 132 3.54 -14.57 15.88
C LEU A 132 4.62 -14.94 16.89
N ARG A 133 4.96 -14.08 17.85
CA ARG A 133 6.12 -14.24 18.74
C ARG A 133 6.23 -15.62 19.41
N ASP A 134 5.11 -16.20 19.84
CA ASP A 134 5.07 -17.49 20.53
C ASP A 134 5.11 -18.71 19.59
N LYS A 135 4.96 -18.49 18.28
CA LYS A 135 4.89 -19.54 17.25
C LYS A 135 6.07 -19.49 16.27
N MET A 136 6.48 -18.29 15.90
CA MET A 136 7.54 -18.00 14.94
C MET A 136 8.14 -16.64 15.28
N ARG A 137 9.36 -16.62 15.83
CA ARG A 137 10.03 -15.38 16.21
C ARG A 137 10.58 -14.66 14.98
N LEU A 138 9.78 -13.77 14.41
CA LEU A 138 10.15 -12.97 13.24
C LEU A 138 10.91 -11.71 13.66
N ARG A 139 12.04 -11.46 13.00
CA ARG A 139 12.73 -10.15 13.07
C ARG A 139 12.12 -9.20 12.03
N VAL A 140 11.93 -7.95 12.41
CA VAL A 140 11.60 -6.89 11.45
C VAL A 140 12.90 -6.26 10.97
N VAL A 141 13.11 -6.27 9.65
CA VAL A 141 14.23 -5.62 8.97
C VAL A 141 13.67 -4.49 8.14
N LEU A 142 14.26 -3.30 8.24
CA LEU A 142 13.77 -2.11 7.56
C LEU A 142 14.78 -1.60 6.54
N THR A 143 14.30 -1.28 5.34
CA THR A 143 15.04 -0.51 4.33
C THR A 143 14.49 0.93 4.26
N PRO A 144 15.31 1.95 3.96
CA PRO A 144 14.83 3.33 3.91
C PRO A 144 13.71 3.57 2.89
N PHE A 145 12.75 4.38 3.28
CA PHE A 145 11.76 4.98 2.39
C PHE A 145 11.93 6.50 2.37
N ASN A 146 12.16 7.05 1.18
CA ASN A 146 12.27 8.49 1.01
C ASN A 146 10.88 9.11 0.77
N ARG A 147 10.37 9.86 1.75
CA ARG A 147 9.03 10.48 1.70
C ARG A 147 8.90 11.60 0.66
N GLU A 148 10.01 12.19 0.19
CA GLU A 148 9.96 13.23 -0.85
C GLU A 148 9.80 12.62 -2.24
N THR A 149 10.43 11.48 -2.49
CA THR A 149 10.52 10.86 -3.81
C THR A 149 9.66 9.60 -3.95
N GLY A 150 9.21 9.02 -2.85
CA GLY A 150 8.55 7.71 -2.82
C GLY A 150 9.47 6.53 -3.13
N LYS A 151 10.80 6.73 -3.16
CA LYS A 151 11.78 5.69 -3.47
C LYS A 151 12.05 4.81 -2.26
N ILE A 152 12.18 3.51 -2.52
CA ILE A 152 12.65 2.49 -1.57
C ILE A 152 14.15 2.30 -1.80
N GLY A 153 14.93 2.37 -0.72
CA GLY A 153 16.36 2.10 -0.69
C GLY A 153 16.70 0.65 -1.01
N THR A 154 17.99 0.34 -1.04
CA THR A 154 18.49 -1.03 -1.22
C THR A 154 19.20 -1.56 0.01
N GLU A 155 19.67 -0.65 0.86
CA GLU A 155 20.38 -0.87 2.09
C GLU A 155 19.47 -1.33 3.23
N VAL A 156 20.05 -2.00 4.23
CA VAL A 156 19.39 -2.33 5.48
C VAL A 156 19.66 -1.22 6.50
N ALA A 157 18.61 -0.50 6.91
CA ALA A 157 18.68 0.56 7.91
C ALA A 157 18.43 0.05 9.34
N THR A 158 17.71 -1.05 9.50
CA THR A 158 17.45 -1.66 10.81
C THR A 158 17.38 -3.18 10.67
N GLY A 159 17.99 -3.88 11.63
CA GLY A 159 18.06 -5.34 11.64
C GLY A 159 19.23 -5.87 10.82
N VAL A 160 19.15 -7.16 10.46
CA VAL A 160 20.19 -7.84 9.67
C VAL A 160 19.56 -8.94 8.82
N ILE A 161 20.05 -9.08 7.60
CA ILE A 161 19.78 -10.20 6.70
C ILE A 161 21.06 -11.03 6.66
N ARG A 162 21.00 -12.30 7.05
CA ARG A 162 22.15 -13.21 6.96
C ARG A 162 21.97 -14.17 5.79
N SER A 163 23.09 -14.68 5.31
CA SER A 163 23.10 -15.58 4.16
C SER A 163 22.23 -16.82 4.39
N GLY A 164 21.39 -17.16 3.40
CA GLY A 164 20.50 -18.32 3.40
C GLY A 164 19.24 -18.18 4.27
N GLU A 165 19.10 -17.11 5.05
CA GLU A 165 17.93 -16.88 5.88
C GLU A 165 16.68 -16.53 5.04
N ARG A 166 15.52 -17.05 5.44
CA ARG A 166 14.26 -16.90 4.70
C ARG A 166 13.44 -15.72 5.21
N PHE A 167 13.07 -14.82 4.31
CA PHE A 167 12.28 -13.63 4.62
C PHE A 167 11.03 -13.54 3.76
N VAL A 168 9.95 -13.02 4.35
CA VAL A 168 8.82 -12.48 3.60
C VAL A 168 9.01 -10.96 3.49
N VAL A 169 8.60 -10.36 2.37
CA VAL A 169 8.59 -8.90 2.25
C VAL A 169 7.18 -8.37 2.50
N LEU A 170 7.07 -7.22 3.15
CA LEU A 170 5.80 -6.56 3.43
C LEU A 170 5.86 -5.09 2.99
N ASN A 171 4.86 -4.65 2.22
CA ASN A 171 4.62 -3.23 2.00
C ASN A 171 3.16 -2.84 2.33
N ASP A 172 2.89 -1.54 2.43
CA ASP A 172 1.53 -1.03 2.58
C ASP A 172 0.70 -1.24 1.30
N VAL A 173 1.16 -0.69 0.18
CA VAL A 173 0.43 -0.66 -1.07
C VAL A 173 1.34 -1.12 -2.20
N THR A 174 0.80 -1.93 -3.10
CA THR A 174 1.41 -2.21 -4.41
C THR A 174 0.47 -1.81 -5.53
N THR A 175 1.07 -1.41 -6.65
CA THR A 175 0.39 -1.18 -7.92
C THR A 175 0.81 -2.27 -8.89
N ARG A 176 2.08 -2.21 -9.32
CA ARG A 176 2.64 -3.03 -10.40
C ARG A 176 3.55 -4.14 -9.89
N GLY A 177 3.75 -4.24 -8.58
CA GLY A 177 4.71 -5.17 -7.98
C GLY A 177 6.13 -4.61 -7.81
N ASN A 178 6.41 -3.40 -8.30
CA ASN A 178 7.75 -2.82 -8.18
C ASN A 178 8.23 -2.67 -6.73
N CYS A 179 7.36 -2.27 -5.80
CA CYS A 179 7.76 -2.09 -4.40
C CYS A 179 8.13 -3.43 -3.73
N VAL A 180 7.30 -4.46 -3.88
CA VAL A 180 7.59 -5.79 -3.33
C VAL A 180 8.74 -6.50 -4.05
N SER A 181 8.89 -6.28 -5.37
CA SER A 181 10.05 -6.75 -6.13
C SER A 181 11.34 -6.10 -5.62
N LYS A 182 11.32 -4.78 -5.36
CA LYS A 182 12.46 -4.05 -4.81
C LYS A 182 12.83 -4.52 -3.41
N LEU A 183 11.83 -4.75 -2.54
CA LEU A 183 12.07 -5.36 -1.22
C LEU A 183 12.63 -6.78 -1.34
N GLY A 184 12.19 -7.54 -2.35
CA GLY A 184 12.75 -8.85 -2.68
C GLY A 184 14.23 -8.78 -3.05
N GLN A 185 14.61 -7.77 -3.85
CA GLN A 185 16.01 -7.48 -4.17
C GLN A 185 16.83 -7.15 -2.92
N VAL A 186 16.30 -6.35 -1.99
CA VAL A 186 16.97 -6.06 -0.70
C VAL A 186 17.32 -7.37 0.03
N VAL A 187 16.39 -8.34 0.04
CA VAL A 187 16.64 -9.66 0.64
C VAL A 187 17.76 -10.39 -0.09
N THR A 188 17.69 -10.52 -1.40
CA THR A 188 18.66 -11.32 -2.18
C THR A 188 20.04 -10.70 -2.24
N ASP A 189 20.12 -9.37 -2.36
CA ASP A 189 21.39 -8.62 -2.45
C ASP A 189 22.18 -8.70 -1.15
N HIS A 190 21.51 -8.95 -0.02
CA HIS A 190 22.13 -9.19 1.30
C HIS A 190 22.28 -10.69 1.62
N GLY A 191 22.14 -11.57 0.63
CA GLY A 191 22.34 -13.02 0.74
C GLY A 191 21.17 -13.80 1.34
N GLY A 192 20.06 -13.13 1.66
CA GLY A 192 18.83 -13.80 2.12
C GLY A 192 18.08 -14.49 0.99
N SER A 193 17.06 -15.25 1.37
CA SER A 193 16.13 -15.93 0.46
C SER A 193 14.73 -15.34 0.59
N LEU A 194 14.18 -14.85 -0.52
CA LEU A 194 12.80 -14.39 -0.59
C LEU A 194 11.85 -15.59 -0.59
N ALA A 195 11.02 -15.70 0.44
CA ALA A 195 10.07 -16.80 0.63
C ALA A 195 8.63 -16.43 0.22
N GLY A 196 8.28 -15.15 0.20
CA GLY A 196 6.93 -14.68 -0.13
C GLY A 196 6.80 -13.17 -0.03
N MET A 197 5.62 -12.67 -0.36
CA MET A 197 5.31 -11.24 -0.40
C MET A 197 3.94 -10.97 0.24
N MET A 198 3.82 -9.86 0.94
CA MET A 198 2.56 -9.40 1.53
C MET A 198 2.36 -7.92 1.25
N VAL A 199 1.11 -7.54 1.01
CA VAL A 199 0.69 -6.13 0.99
C VAL A 199 -0.60 -5.95 1.75
N PHE A 200 -0.82 -4.76 2.31
CA PHE A 200 -2.18 -4.41 2.73
C PHE A 200 -3.07 -4.28 1.49
N ALA A 201 -2.73 -3.40 0.54
CA ALA A 201 -3.57 -3.19 -0.64
C ALA A 201 -2.83 -3.40 -1.96
N ARG A 202 -3.51 -4.05 -2.91
CA ARG A 202 -3.19 -3.98 -4.34
C ARG A 202 -4.15 -3.01 -4.99
N ARG A 203 -3.65 -1.90 -5.54
CA ARG A 203 -4.45 -0.89 -6.23
C ARG A 203 -4.17 -0.90 -7.74
N ASP A 204 -4.70 -1.91 -8.40
CA ASP A 204 -4.48 -2.18 -9.82
C ASP A 204 -5.79 -2.60 -10.49
N SER A 205 -5.97 -2.27 -11.76
CA SER A 205 -7.09 -2.73 -12.59
C SER A 205 -6.75 -3.98 -13.41
N GLY A 206 -5.62 -4.63 -13.14
CA GLY A 206 -5.13 -5.81 -13.88
C GLY A 206 -4.33 -5.44 -15.13
N GLN A 207 -3.85 -4.20 -15.22
CA GLN A 207 -3.23 -3.65 -16.42
C GLN A 207 -1.71 -3.88 -16.48
N PHE A 208 -1.10 -4.44 -15.42
CA PHE A 208 0.35 -4.60 -15.33
C PHE A 208 0.78 -6.06 -15.15
N PRO A 209 1.66 -6.59 -16.03
CA PRO A 209 1.99 -8.02 -16.05
C PRO A 209 2.88 -8.48 -14.89
N LEU A 210 3.73 -7.58 -14.35
CA LEU A 210 4.74 -7.93 -13.34
C LEU A 210 4.13 -8.56 -12.08
N MET A 211 2.93 -8.13 -11.67
CA MET A 211 2.31 -8.76 -10.50
C MET A 211 2.02 -10.24 -10.75
N GLY A 212 1.50 -10.60 -11.93
CA GLY A 212 1.25 -11.98 -12.30
C GLY A 212 2.52 -12.83 -12.30
N GLU A 213 3.63 -12.27 -12.79
CA GLU A 213 4.94 -12.94 -12.77
C GLU A 213 5.46 -13.18 -11.35
N LEU A 214 5.29 -12.21 -10.44
CA LEU A 214 5.72 -12.35 -9.05
C LEU A 214 4.86 -13.37 -8.30
N THR A 215 3.52 -13.32 -8.47
CA THR A 215 2.61 -14.26 -7.79
C THR A 215 2.69 -15.69 -8.33
N ALA A 216 3.18 -15.88 -9.56
CA ALA A 216 3.48 -17.20 -10.10
C ALA A 216 4.74 -17.83 -9.49
N LYS A 217 5.66 -17.00 -8.97
CA LYS A 217 6.95 -17.44 -8.41
C LYS A 217 6.94 -17.54 -6.88
N PHE A 218 6.18 -16.69 -6.21
CA PHE A 218 6.19 -16.57 -4.75
C PHE A 218 4.76 -16.56 -4.19
N PRO A 219 4.53 -17.19 -3.01
CA PRO A 219 3.33 -16.96 -2.24
C PRO A 219 3.10 -15.46 -2.03
N PHE A 220 1.90 -15.00 -2.31
CA PHE A 220 1.54 -13.59 -2.24
C PHE A 220 0.25 -13.42 -1.44
N TYR A 221 0.27 -12.50 -0.49
CA TYR A 221 -0.89 -12.10 0.30
C TYR A 221 -1.27 -10.65 0.02
N CYS A 222 -2.58 -10.41 -0.06
CA CYS A 222 -3.17 -9.09 -0.17
C CYS A 222 -4.37 -9.04 0.77
N THR A 223 -4.52 -7.94 1.53
CA THR A 223 -5.73 -7.76 2.38
C THR A 223 -6.88 -7.17 1.55
N ALA A 224 -6.59 -6.16 0.74
CA ALA A 224 -7.56 -5.41 -0.02
C ALA A 224 -7.14 -5.34 -1.48
N ASP A 225 -7.84 -6.06 -2.36
CA ASP A 225 -7.68 -5.89 -3.78
C ASP A 225 -8.65 -4.83 -4.30
N LEU A 226 -8.10 -3.74 -4.84
CA LEU A 226 -8.85 -2.54 -5.18
C LEU A 226 -8.72 -2.21 -6.67
N ASN A 227 -9.85 -2.12 -7.36
CA ASN A 227 -9.94 -1.65 -8.73
C ASN A 227 -9.72 -0.14 -8.78
N MET A 228 -8.46 0.28 -8.93
CA MET A 228 -8.06 1.69 -9.04
C MET A 228 -7.22 1.89 -10.30
N PRO A 229 -7.86 2.26 -11.43
CA PRO A 229 -7.16 2.48 -12.69
C PRO A 229 -6.09 3.57 -12.59
N GLN A 230 -5.00 3.36 -13.34
CA GLN A 230 -3.93 4.32 -13.48
C GLN A 230 -3.59 4.49 -14.96
N TRP A 231 -3.29 5.71 -15.37
CA TRP A 231 -3.00 6.02 -16.76
C TRP A 231 -1.64 6.69 -16.89
N GLU A 232 -0.90 6.36 -17.93
CA GLU A 232 0.20 7.21 -18.38
C GLU A 232 -0.35 8.60 -18.76
N PRO A 233 0.42 9.69 -18.58
CA PRO A 233 -0.06 11.05 -18.82
C PRO A 233 -0.67 11.24 -20.22
N GLN A 234 -0.10 10.60 -21.26
CA GLN A 234 -0.59 10.72 -22.64
C GLN A 234 -1.94 10.04 -22.87
N SER A 235 -2.32 9.08 -22.03
CA SER A 235 -3.58 8.33 -22.13
C SER A 235 -4.59 8.71 -21.04
N CYS A 236 -4.26 9.66 -20.18
CA CYS A 236 -5.11 10.03 -19.05
C CYS A 236 -6.40 10.74 -19.51
N PRO A 237 -7.60 10.21 -19.19
CA PRO A 237 -8.87 10.87 -19.53
C PRO A 237 -9.02 12.24 -18.87
N LEU A 238 -8.51 12.40 -17.65
CA LEU A 238 -8.59 13.63 -16.88
C LEU A 238 -7.69 14.74 -17.47
N CYS A 239 -6.53 14.37 -18.02
CA CYS A 239 -5.70 15.28 -18.83
C CYS A 239 -6.44 15.74 -20.09
N ARG A 240 -7.11 14.85 -20.82
CA ARG A 240 -7.91 15.22 -22.00
C ARG A 240 -9.05 16.18 -21.65
N MET A 241 -9.64 16.02 -20.47
CA MET A 241 -10.66 16.91 -19.92
C MET A 241 -10.08 18.19 -19.28
N LYS A 242 -8.76 18.41 -19.33
CA LYS A 242 -8.06 19.54 -18.71
C LYS A 242 -8.37 19.72 -17.22
N LYS A 243 -8.61 18.62 -16.50
CA LYS A 243 -8.79 18.66 -15.04
C LYS A 243 -7.44 19.04 -14.38
N PRO A 244 -7.43 19.88 -13.34
CA PRO A 244 -6.21 20.22 -12.61
C PRO A 244 -5.51 18.95 -12.09
N LEU A 245 -4.17 18.94 -12.09
CA LEU A 245 -3.37 17.81 -11.62
C LEU A 245 -2.72 18.16 -10.28
N LEU A 246 -2.86 17.27 -9.30
CA LEU A 246 -2.14 17.34 -8.03
C LEU A 246 -1.03 16.28 -7.99
N SER A 247 0.05 16.59 -7.28
CA SER A 247 1.01 15.58 -6.86
C SER A 247 0.45 14.80 -5.67
N TRP A 248 0.77 13.51 -5.58
CA TRP A 248 0.42 12.69 -4.40
C TRP A 248 0.89 13.29 -3.07
N ARG A 249 1.93 14.13 -3.08
CA ARG A 249 2.44 14.85 -1.89
C ARG A 249 1.54 15.99 -1.42
N GLU A 250 0.72 16.54 -2.32
CA GLU A 250 -0.19 17.66 -2.03
C GLU A 250 -1.52 17.16 -1.44
N LEU A 251 -1.75 15.84 -1.48
CA LEU A 251 -2.94 15.25 -0.91
C LEU A 251 -2.93 15.40 0.64
N PRO A 252 -4.07 15.76 1.25
CA PRO A 252 -4.16 16.00 2.68
C PRO A 252 -3.99 14.72 3.50
N ASP A 253 -3.63 14.90 4.76
CA ASP A 253 -3.76 13.87 5.78
C ASP A 253 -5.17 13.91 6.39
N PHE A 254 -5.77 12.74 6.57
CA PHE A 254 -7.04 12.52 7.28
C PHE A 254 -6.90 11.40 8.30
#